data_AF-A0A6L8G3T1-F1
#
_entry.id   AF-A0A6L8G3T1-F1
#
_cell.length_a   1.000
_cell.length_b   1.000
_cell.length_c   1.000
_cell.angle_alpha   90.00
_cell.angle_beta   90.00
_cell.angle_gamma   90.00
#
_symmetry.space_group_name_H-M   'P 1'
#
loop_
_entity.id
_entity.type
_entity.pdbx_description
1 polymer ?
#
loop_
_entity_poly.entity_id
_entity_poly.type
_entity_poly.pdbx_seq_one_letter_code
_entity_poly.pdbx_strand_id
1 'polypeptide(L)'
;MSKCDPAPASGTTEAYDLLDTLSHLLRRSHFRAAKPFNQSLGHHGITSRQLALLVAISQNSDVSQRRAGELIALDMNTVSDLLRRMEERP
;
A
#
# COMPACT_ATOMS: atom_id res chain seq x y z
N MET A 1 23.13 27.33 37.05
CA MET A 1 22.16 26.87 36.02
C MET A 1 22.76 25.62 35.37
N SER A 2 22.42 24.43 35.88
CA SER A 2 22.92 23.15 35.35
C SER A 2 21.94 22.65 34.30
N LYS A 3 22.42 22.47 33.06
CA LYS A 3 21.63 21.96 31.94
C LYS A 3 21.42 20.46 32.16
N CYS A 4 20.17 20.05 32.34
CA CYS A 4 19.79 18.65 32.36
C CYS A 4 19.86 18.15 30.91
N ASP A 5 20.83 17.29 30.61
CA ASP A 5 20.92 16.62 29.31
C ASP A 5 19.79 15.59 29.21
N PRO A 6 19.08 15.49 28.05
CA PRO A 6 18.07 14.46 27.87
C PRO A 6 18.75 13.09 27.79
N ALA A 7 18.37 12.20 28.71
CA ALA A 7 18.82 10.82 28.73
C ALA A 7 18.58 10.11 27.38
N PRO A 8 19.46 9.19 26.96
CA PRO A 8 19.34 8.52 25.68
C PRO A 8 18.07 7.67 25.65
N ALA A 9 17.19 7.92 24.68
CA ALA A 9 15.95 7.19 24.42
C ALA A 9 16.20 5.77 23.84
N SER A 10 17.21 5.06 24.34
CA SER A 10 17.71 3.81 23.76
C SER A 10 16.93 2.56 24.16
N GLY A 11 15.93 2.67 25.05
CA GLY A 11 15.15 1.51 25.53
C GLY A 11 13.92 1.15 24.68
N THR A 12 13.40 2.08 23.87
CA THR A 12 12.08 1.90 23.22
C THR A 12 12.17 1.08 21.92
N THR A 13 13.28 1.16 21.19
CA THR A 13 13.49 0.39 19.96
C THR A 13 13.83 -1.06 20.25
N GLU A 14 14.63 -1.33 21.29
CA GLU A 14 15.04 -2.68 21.71
C GLU A 14 13.88 -3.51 22.27
N ALA A 15 12.86 -2.86 22.84
CA ALA A 15 11.67 -3.52 23.36
C ALA A 15 10.59 -3.78 22.28
N TYR A 16 10.76 -3.24 21.07
CA TYR A 16 9.78 -3.36 20.00
C TYR A 16 10.09 -4.56 19.11
N ASP A 17 9.33 -5.64 19.29
CA ASP A 17 9.40 -6.78 18.36
C ASP A 17 8.64 -6.47 17.07
N LEU A 18 9.40 -6.02 16.07
CA LEU A 18 8.89 -5.77 14.72
C LEU A 18 8.28 -7.03 14.10
N LEU A 19 8.78 -8.22 14.44
CA LEU A 19 8.32 -9.48 13.86
C LEU A 19 7.03 -9.99 14.50
N ASP A 20 6.65 -9.50 15.68
CA ASP A 20 5.37 -9.78 16.34
C ASP A 20 4.31 -8.69 16.09
N THR A 21 4.68 -7.60 15.42
CA THR A 21 3.74 -6.52 15.11
C THR A 21 2.83 -6.90 13.94
N LEU A 22 1.51 -6.93 14.17
CA LEU A 22 0.49 -7.25 13.16
C LEU A 22 0.62 -6.43 11.87
N SER A 23 0.80 -5.10 11.97
CA SER A 23 0.93 -4.23 10.78
C SER A 23 2.15 -4.59 9.92
N HIS A 24 3.25 -4.99 10.56
CA HIS A 24 4.45 -5.46 9.86
C HIS A 24 4.23 -6.83 9.22
N LEU A 25 3.59 -7.76 9.93
CA LEU A 25 3.24 -9.09 9.41
C LEU A 25 2.29 -9.02 8.21
N LEU A 26 1.28 -8.14 8.25
CA LEU A 26 0.36 -7.91 7.12
C LEU A 26 1.12 -7.34 5.91
N ARG A 27 2.01 -6.36 6.13
CA ARG A 27 2.84 -5.80 5.05
C ARG A 27 3.74 -6.87 4.43
N ARG A 28 4.41 -7.70 5.24
CA ARG A 28 5.23 -8.83 4.75
C ARG A 28 4.40 -9.84 3.96
N SER A 29 3.20 -10.17 4.46
CA SER A 29 2.28 -11.10 3.80
C SER A 29 1.82 -10.56 2.44
N HIS A 30 1.46 -9.28 2.36
CA HIS A 30 1.14 -8.61 1.11
C HIS A 30 2.29 -8.69 0.09
N PHE A 31 3.53 -8.37 0.49
CA PHE A 31 4.68 -8.45 -0.43
C PHE A 31 4.96 -9.88 -0.90
N ARG A 32 4.77 -10.88 -0.03
CA ARG A 32 4.89 -12.30 -0.42
C ARG A 32 3.81 -12.70 -1.41
N ALA A 33 2.56 -12.29 -1.18
CA ALA A 33 1.42 -12.58 -2.07
C ALA A 33 1.52 -11.84 -3.42
N ALA A 34 2.17 -10.67 -3.46
CA ALA A 34 2.38 -9.92 -4.70
C ALA A 34 3.38 -10.60 -5.66
N LYS A 35 4.24 -11.51 -5.18
CA LYS A 35 5.23 -12.19 -6.01
C LYS A 35 4.57 -13.16 -7.02
N PRO A 36 3.67 -14.08 -6.62
CA PRO A 36 2.87 -14.87 -7.55
C PRO A 36 2.06 -14.03 -8.54
N PHE A 37 1.49 -12.90 -8.09
CA PHE A 37 0.73 -12.02 -8.97
C PHE A 37 1.56 -11.59 -10.19
N ASN A 38 2.79 -11.12 -9.99
CA ASN A 38 3.66 -10.69 -11.09
C ASN A 38 4.03 -11.85 -12.03
N GLN A 39 4.15 -13.07 -11.50
CA GLN A 39 4.41 -14.26 -12.32
C GLN A 39 3.22 -14.59 -13.23
N SER A 40 1.99 -14.49 -12.70
CA SER A 40 0.78 -14.86 -13.44
C SER A 40 0.25 -13.77 -14.35
N LEU A 41 0.32 -12.49 -13.94
CA LEU A 41 -0.37 -11.38 -14.62
C LEU A 41 0.58 -10.26 -15.07
N GLY A 42 1.85 -10.29 -14.66
CA GLY A 42 2.81 -9.24 -15.00
C GLY A 42 3.08 -9.11 -16.51
N HIS A 43 2.87 -10.19 -17.29
CA HIS A 43 3.00 -10.18 -18.74
C HIS A 43 1.92 -9.35 -19.46
N HIS A 44 0.77 -9.10 -18.81
CA HIS A 44 -0.23 -8.14 -19.30
C HIS A 44 0.16 -6.67 -19.00
N GLY A 45 1.34 -6.45 -18.42
CA GLY A 45 1.80 -5.14 -17.99
C GLY A 45 1.06 -4.58 -16.77
N ILE A 46 0.00 -5.22 -16.28
CA ILE A 46 -0.82 -4.71 -15.18
C ILE A 46 -0.19 -5.02 -13.81
N THR A 47 -0.25 -4.06 -12.89
CA THR A 47 0.17 -4.25 -11.49
C THR A 47 -0.99 -4.70 -10.61
N SER A 48 -0.71 -5.28 -9.45
CA SER A 48 -1.76 -5.74 -8.52
C SER A 48 -2.70 -4.63 -8.07
N ARG A 49 -2.16 -3.41 -7.89
CA ARG A 49 -2.95 -2.21 -7.57
C ARG A 49 -3.86 -1.78 -8.71
N GLN A 50 -3.38 -1.82 -9.95
CA GLN A 50 -4.19 -1.51 -11.13
C GLN A 50 -5.32 -2.53 -11.28
N LEU A 51 -5.05 -3.82 -11.06
CA LEU A 51 -6.10 -4.84 -11.08
C LEU A 51 -7.14 -4.58 -9.98
N ALA A 52 -6.70 -4.31 -8.74
CA ALA A 52 -7.61 -4.01 -7.64
C ALA A 52 -8.52 -2.81 -7.94
N LEU A 53 -7.96 -1.75 -8.55
CA LEU A 53 -8.72 -0.59 -8.99
C LEU A 53 -9.74 -0.95 -10.08
N LEU A 54 -9.34 -1.70 -11.12
CA LEU A 54 -10.26 -2.15 -12.17
C LEU A 54 -11.40 -3.00 -11.61
N VAL A 55 -11.10 -3.93 -10.69
CA VAL A 55 -12.12 -4.74 -10.03
C VAL A 55 -13.07 -3.86 -9.22
N ALA A 56 -12.55 -2.92 -8.43
CA ALA A 56 -13.36 -2.00 -7.64
C ALA A 56 -14.32 -1.18 -8.50
N ILE A 57 -13.85 -0.65 -9.64
CA ILE A 57 -14.68 0.08 -10.60
C ILE A 57 -15.72 -0.85 -11.25
N SER A 58 -15.31 -2.05 -11.67
CA SER A 58 -16.22 -3.01 -12.33
C SER A 58 -17.36 -3.49 -11.42
N GLN A 59 -17.11 -3.59 -10.12
CA GLN A 59 -18.09 -4.03 -9.12
C GLN A 59 -18.99 -2.90 -8.60
N ASN A 60 -18.60 -1.65 -8.83
CA ASN A 60 -19.30 -0.46 -8.35
C ASN A 60 -19.46 0.52 -9.51
N SER A 61 -20.51 0.31 -10.32
CA SER A 61 -20.88 1.27 -11.36
C SER A 61 -21.03 2.67 -10.76
N ASP A 62 -20.45 3.67 -11.41
CA ASP A 62 -20.46 5.08 -11.00
C ASP A 62 -19.70 5.40 -9.70
N VAL A 63 -18.75 4.55 -9.29
CA VAL A 63 -17.88 4.84 -8.15
C VAL A 63 -17.00 6.08 -8.40
N SER A 64 -16.98 7.01 -7.45
CA SER A 64 -16.06 8.15 -7.50
C SER A 64 -14.61 7.71 -7.27
N GLN A 65 -13.62 8.45 -7.80
CA GLN A 65 -12.19 8.14 -7.59
C GLN A 65 -11.83 8.04 -6.10
N ARG A 66 -12.38 8.94 -5.28
CA ARG A 66 -12.20 8.93 -3.82
C ARG A 66 -12.72 7.62 -3.23
N ARG A 67 -13.93 7.21 -3.60
CA ARG A 67 -14.54 5.99 -3.08
C ARG A 67 -13.82 4.74 -3.57
N ALA A 68 -13.36 4.73 -4.83
CA ALA A 68 -12.51 3.66 -5.35
C ALA A 68 -11.21 3.53 -4.54
N GLY A 69 -10.57 4.65 -4.20
CA GLY A 69 -9.39 4.70 -3.33
C GLY A 69 -9.63 4.09 -1.95
N GLU A 70 -10.74 4.47 -1.30
CA GLU A 70 -11.15 3.89 -0.01
C GLU A 70 -11.32 2.37 -0.10
N LEU A 71 -11.97 1.87 -1.16
CA LEU A 71 -12.19 0.43 -1.37
C LEU A 71 -10.89 -0.37 -1.51
N ILE A 72 -9.86 0.23 -2.10
CA ILE A 72 -8.56 -0.44 -2.33
C ILE A 72 -7.46 0.01 -1.36
N ALA A 73 -7.83 0.75 -0.31
CA ALA A 73 -6.92 1.29 0.70
C ALA A 73 -5.77 2.14 0.11
N LEU A 74 -6.07 2.97 -0.89
CA LEU A 74 -5.15 3.95 -1.48
C LEU A 74 -5.67 5.38 -1.28
N ASP A 75 -4.74 6.30 -1.05
CA ASP A 75 -5.06 7.73 -0.99
C ASP A 75 -5.38 8.31 -2.37
N MET A 76 -6.05 9.47 -2.41
CA MET A 76 -6.52 10.10 -3.64
C MET A 76 -5.38 10.44 -4.60
N ASN A 77 -4.22 10.89 -4.12
CA ASN A 77 -3.09 11.24 -4.98
C ASN A 77 -2.54 10.00 -5.67
N THR A 78 -2.40 8.90 -4.91
CA THR A 78 -1.99 7.60 -5.46
C THR A 78 -2.99 7.09 -6.49
N VAL A 79 -4.30 7.20 -6.23
CA VAL A 79 -5.34 6.77 -7.17
C VAL A 79 -5.30 7.58 -8.45
N SER A 80 -5.21 8.92 -8.36
CA SER A 80 -5.16 9.79 -9.53
C SER A 80 -3.90 9.55 -10.37
N ASP A 81 -2.72 9.37 -9.75
CA ASP A 81 -1.50 9.00 -10.49
C ASP A 81 -1.64 7.62 -11.15
N LEU A 82 -2.28 6.66 -10.48
CA LEU A 82 -2.50 5.31 -11.03
C LEU A 82 -3.42 5.35 -12.26
N LEU A 83 -4.52 6.10 -12.20
CA LEU A 83 -5.47 6.29 -13.31
C LEU A 83 -4.78 6.97 -14.50
N ARG A 84 -4.06 8.07 -14.25
CA ARG A 84 -3.31 8.78 -15.30
C ARG A 84 -2.34 7.83 -16.04
N ARG A 85 -1.57 7.02 -15.30
CA ARG A 85 -0.64 6.05 -15.90
C ARG A 85 -1.35 4.93 -16.67
N MET A 86 -2.57 4.58 -16.28
CA MET A 86 -3.38 3.58 -17.00
C MET A 86 -3.93 4.15 -18.31
N GLU A 87 -4.32 5.43 -18.33
CA GLU A 87 -4.76 6.14 -19.53
C GLU A 87 -3.63 6.41 -20.53
N GLU A 88 -2.41 6.62 -20.04
CA GLU A 88 -1.20 6.83 -20.85
C GLU A 88 -0.69 5.57 -21.57
N ARG A 89 -1.27 4.40 -21.26
CA ARG A 89 -0.91 3.12 -21.89
C ARG A 89 -1.91 2.77 -23.00
N PRO A 90 -1.53 2.89 -24.29
CA PRO A 90 -2.37 2.47 -25.41
C PRO A 90 -2.51 0.94 -25.52
#